data_AF-A0A2I1R0H3-F1
#
_entry.id   AF-A0A2I1R0H3-F1
#
_cell.length_a   1.000
_cell.length_b   1.000
_cell.length_c   1.000
_cell.angle_alpha   90.00
_cell.angle_beta   90.00
_cell.angle_gamma   90.00
#
_symmetry.space_group_name_H-M   'P 1'
#
loop_
_entity.id
_entity.type
_entity.pdbx_description
1 polymer ?
#
loop_
_entity_poly.entity_id
_entity_poly.type
_entity_poly.pdbx_seq_one_letter_code
_entity_poly.pdbx_strand_id
1 'polypeptide(L)'
;MSTHGHDSDSTESTVRLFGRDIFSLLWFAMAGASVLTYWLGTDHPMLQSARIAAALMLLIAFIKVWVIGNYFMETRDCPRSVRNSFAIWLAFSTISTIVVVLFI
;
A
#
# COMPACT_ATOMS: atom_id res chain seq x y z
N MET A 1 26.45 -8.40 -43.78
CA MET A 1 26.20 -9.18 -42.53
C MET A 1 26.49 -8.25 -41.37
N SER A 2 25.59 -8.18 -40.37
CA SER A 2 25.62 -7.33 -39.16
C SER A 2 24.84 -6.02 -39.22
N THR A 3 23.51 -6.12 -39.09
CA THR A 3 22.60 -5.05 -38.65
C THR A 3 21.63 -5.65 -37.61
N HIS A 4 22.12 -5.94 -36.41
CA HIS A 4 21.31 -6.49 -35.32
C HIS A 4 21.94 -6.10 -33.97
N GLY A 5 21.68 -4.88 -33.48
CA GLY A 5 22.27 -4.44 -32.21
C GLY A 5 21.77 -3.14 -31.60
N HIS A 6 20.82 -2.42 -32.23
CA HIS A 6 20.34 -1.14 -31.70
C HIS A 6 19.02 -1.25 -30.91
N ASP A 7 18.22 -2.30 -31.14
CA ASP A 7 16.86 -2.38 -30.59
C ASP A 7 16.77 -3.05 -29.20
N SER A 8 17.82 -3.76 -28.78
CA SER A 8 17.84 -4.47 -27.49
C SER A 8 18.12 -3.55 -26.30
N ASP A 9 18.88 -2.46 -26.49
CA ASP A 9 19.38 -1.62 -25.39
C ASP A 9 18.31 -0.66 -24.83
N SER A 10 17.43 -0.14 -25.69
CA SER A 10 16.31 0.74 -25.32
C SER A 10 15.17 0.00 -24.61
N THR A 11 14.98 -1.27 -24.94
CA THR A 11 13.95 -2.12 -24.32
C THR A 11 14.37 -2.55 -22.90
N GLU A 12 15.64 -2.89 -22.67
CA GLU A 12 16.14 -3.27 -21.34
C GLU A 12 16.17 -2.09 -20.36
N SER A 13 16.55 -0.91 -20.81
CA SER A 13 16.65 0.28 -19.95
C SER A 13 15.27 0.81 -19.51
N THR A 14 14.25 0.72 -20.36
CA THR A 14 12.87 1.09 -20.02
C THR A 14 12.25 0.16 -18.97
N VAL A 15 12.52 -1.16 -19.05
CA VAL A 15 11.99 -2.16 -18.12
C VAL A 15 12.63 -2.05 -16.73
N ARG A 16 13.93 -1.71 -16.65
CA ARG A 16 14.66 -1.57 -15.38
C ARG A 16 14.35 -0.27 -14.63
N LEU A 17 14.03 0.83 -15.32
CA LEU A 17 13.64 2.08 -14.65
C LEU A 17 12.32 1.93 -13.91
N PHE A 18 11.27 1.45 -14.59
CA PHE A 18 9.91 1.42 -14.04
C PHE A 18 9.79 0.62 -12.74
N GLY A 19 10.60 -0.44 -12.56
CA GLY A 19 10.60 -1.26 -11.35
C GLY A 19 11.19 -0.56 -10.12
N ARG A 20 12.23 0.26 -10.30
CA ARG A 20 12.95 0.91 -9.20
C ARG A 20 12.19 2.11 -8.64
N ASP A 21 11.46 2.82 -9.51
CA ASP A 21 10.70 4.02 -9.15
C ASP A 21 9.48 3.66 -8.28
N ILE A 22 8.74 2.61 -8.67
CA ILE A 22 7.61 2.10 -7.89
C ILE A 22 8.05 1.64 -6.51
N PHE A 23 9.15 0.89 -6.41
CA PHE A 23 9.64 0.41 -5.12
C PHE A 23 10.01 1.55 -4.17
N SER A 24 10.70 2.56 -4.69
CA SER A 24 11.07 3.75 -3.92
C SER A 24 9.83 4.52 -3.45
N LEU A 25 8.82 4.66 -4.30
CA LEU A 25 7.57 5.34 -3.99
C LEU A 25 6.76 4.57 -2.94
N LEU A 26 6.74 3.24 -3.01
CA LEU A 26 6.16 2.37 -2.00
C LEU A 26 6.86 2.44 -0.65
N TRP A 27 8.20 2.47 -0.67
CA TRP A 27 8.99 2.66 0.53
C TRP A 27 8.68 4.01 1.18
N PHE A 28 8.60 5.09 0.40
CA PHE A 28 8.20 6.40 0.89
C PHE A 28 6.77 6.40 1.44
N ALA A 29 5.83 5.72 0.79
CA ALA A 29 4.46 5.57 1.28
C ALA A 29 4.41 4.81 2.63
N MET A 30 5.19 3.74 2.77
CA MET A 30 5.32 2.99 4.03
C MET A 30 5.93 3.82 5.14
N ALA A 31 7.02 4.52 4.84
CA ALA A 31 7.71 5.40 5.79
C ALA A 31 6.78 6.54 6.23
N GLY A 32 6.13 7.21 5.28
CA GLY A 32 5.15 8.27 5.54
C GLY A 32 3.98 7.77 6.39
N ALA A 33 3.43 6.59 6.09
CA ALA A 33 2.37 6.00 6.89
C ALA A 33 2.83 5.62 8.31
N SER A 34 4.08 5.19 8.52
CA SER A 34 4.64 5.00 9.88
C SER A 34 4.73 6.31 10.66
N VAL A 35 5.21 7.38 10.01
CA VAL A 35 5.26 8.72 10.60
C VAL A 35 3.86 9.22 10.92
N LEU A 36 2.89 9.00 10.03
CA LEU A 36 1.49 9.37 10.23
C LEU A 36 0.87 8.64 11.41
N THR A 37 1.11 7.33 11.55
CA THR A 37 0.66 6.55 12.71
C THR A 37 1.32 7.05 14.00
N TYR A 38 2.62 7.33 13.97
CA TYR A 38 3.33 7.85 15.14
C TYR A 38 2.77 9.23 15.55
N TRP A 39 2.54 10.11 14.58
CA TRP A 39 1.97 11.43 14.80
C TRP A 39 0.53 11.35 15.33
N LEU A 40 -0.31 10.47 14.77
CA LEU A 40 -1.68 10.22 15.28
C LEU A 40 -1.69 9.64 16.70
N GLY A 41 -0.64 8.91 17.08
CA GLY A 41 -0.53 8.24 18.39
C GLY A 41 0.09 9.09 19.48
N THR A 42 0.79 10.15 19.09
CA THR A 42 1.39 11.09 20.04
C THR A 42 0.29 12.07 20.46
N ASP A 43 -0.31 11.81 21.64
CA ASP A 43 -1.27 12.63 22.38
C ASP A 43 -1.78 13.90 21.67
N HIS A 44 -2.75 13.73 20.77
CA HIS A 44 -3.48 14.85 20.19
C HIS A 44 -4.83 15.06 20.90
N PRO A 45 -4.97 16.09 21.76
CA PRO A 45 -6.27 16.52 22.29
C PRO A 45 -7.21 17.15 21.24
N MET A 46 -6.79 17.23 19.97
CA MET A 46 -7.59 17.85 18.89
C MET A 46 -8.71 16.95 18.35
N LEU A 47 -8.60 15.62 18.49
CA LEU A 47 -9.70 14.71 18.24
C LEU A 47 -10.38 14.44 19.58
N GLN A 48 -11.48 15.16 19.87
CA GLN A 48 -12.25 15.05 21.12
C GLN A 48 -12.72 13.62 21.47
N SER A 49 -12.55 12.66 20.57
CA SER A 49 -12.84 11.24 20.79
C SER A 49 -11.67 10.37 20.35
N ALA A 50 -11.08 9.65 21.32
CA ALA A 50 -10.06 8.62 21.10
C ALA A 50 -10.48 7.56 20.07
N ARG A 51 -11.80 7.34 19.91
CA ARG A 51 -12.38 6.44 18.90
C ARG A 51 -12.04 6.85 17.48
N ILE A 52 -12.06 8.15 17.19
CA ILE A 52 -11.78 8.68 15.84
C ILE A 52 -10.30 8.53 15.50
N ALA A 53 -9.41 8.79 16.48
CA ALA A 53 -7.98 8.57 16.32
C ALA A 53 -7.66 7.09 16.07
N ALA A 54 -8.27 6.18 16.83
CA ALA A 54 -8.12 4.74 16.63
C ALA A 54 -8.63 4.28 15.26
N ALA A 55 -9.80 4.77 14.81
CA ALA A 55 -10.35 4.47 13.50
C ALA A 55 -9.41 4.93 12.36
N LEU A 56 -8.84 6.13 12.47
CA LEU A 56 -7.89 6.65 11.49
C LEU A 56 -6.57 5.86 11.47
N MET A 57 -6.04 5.45 12.62
CA MET A 57 -4.87 4.57 12.68
C MET A 57 -5.13 3.23 12.00
N LEU A 58 -6.29 2.62 12.27
CA LEU A 58 -6.68 1.36 11.65
C LEU A 58 -6.85 1.51 10.14
N LEU A 59 -7.44 2.62 9.68
CA LEU A 59 -7.53 2.93 8.26
C LEU A 59 -6.14 3.00 7.60
N ILE A 60 -5.19 3.72 8.22
CA ILE A 60 -3.80 3.80 7.75
C ILE A 60 -3.13 2.42 7.74
N ALA A 61 -3.39 1.58 8.76
CA ALA A 61 -2.86 0.23 8.82
C ALA A 61 -3.40 -0.67 7.70
N PHE A 62 -4.70 -0.60 7.38
CA PHE A 62 -5.28 -1.35 6.26
C PHE A 62 -4.75 -0.88 4.91
N ILE A 63 -4.59 0.43 4.71
CA ILE A 63 -3.95 0.98 3.51
C ILE A 63 -2.54 0.42 3.37
N LYS A 64 -1.77 0.35 4.46
CA LYS A 64 -0.44 -0.26 4.46
C LYS A 64 -0.48 -1.72 4.01
N VAL A 65 -1.39 -2.53 4.56
CA VAL A 65 -1.54 -3.95 4.20
C VAL A 65 -1.93 -4.12 2.73
N TRP A 66 -2.79 -3.25 2.20
CA TRP A 66 -3.15 -3.25 0.77
C TRP A 66 -1.94 -2.98 -0.12
N VAL A 67 -1.12 -1.97 0.22
CA VAL A 67 0.10 -1.62 -0.50
C VAL A 67 1.12 -2.77 -0.45
N ILE A 68 1.33 -3.39 0.72
CA ILE A 68 2.22 -4.56 0.85
C ILE A 68 1.71 -5.74 0.01
N GLY A 69 0.41 -6.06 0.07
CA GLY A 69 -0.15 -7.24 -0.56
C GLY A 69 -0.18 -7.18 -2.09
N ASN A 70 -0.33 -5.97 -2.66
CA ASN A 70 -0.37 -5.76 -4.11
C ASN A 70 1.02 -5.64 -4.76
N TYR A 71 2.04 -5.22 -4.03
CA TYR A 71 3.31 -4.77 -4.63
C TYR A 71 4.57 -5.40 -4.03
N PHE A 72 4.56 -5.84 -2.76
CA PHE A 72 5.75 -6.43 -2.10
C PHE A 72 5.76 -7.95 -2.13
N MET A 73 4.59 -8.59 -2.07
CA MET A 73 4.53 -10.02 -2.29
C MET A 73 4.62 -10.32 -3.78
N GLU A 74 5.25 -11.44 -4.11
CA GLU A 74 5.41 -12.04 -5.44
C GLU A 74 4.06 -12.50 -6.04
N THR A 75 3.00 -11.70 -5.85
CA THR A 75 1.68 -11.84 -6.45
C THR A 75 1.53 -11.03 -7.73
N ARG A 76 2.57 -10.28 -8.14
CA ARG A 76 2.59 -9.56 -9.42
C ARG A 76 2.46 -10.49 -10.63
N ASP A 77 2.90 -11.75 -10.49
CA ASP A 77 2.76 -12.83 -11.48
C ASP A 77 1.61 -13.80 -11.17
N CYS A 78 0.85 -13.56 -10.09
CA CYS A 78 -0.24 -14.44 -9.67
C CYS A 78 -1.59 -13.99 -10.30
N PRO A 79 -2.53 -14.91 -10.61
CA PRO A 79 -3.77 -14.61 -11.33
C PRO A 79 -4.57 -13.48 -10.68
N ARG A 80 -5.09 -12.56 -11.52
CA ARG A 80 -5.86 -11.36 -11.12
C ARG A 80 -7.02 -11.66 -10.15
N SER A 81 -7.59 -12.87 -10.20
CA SER A 81 -8.65 -13.30 -9.28
C SER A 81 -8.26 -13.27 -7.81
N VAL A 82 -7.04 -13.72 -7.46
CA VAL A 82 -6.60 -13.79 -6.05
C VAL A 82 -6.43 -12.37 -5.48
N ARG A 83 -5.94 -11.46 -6.31
CA ARG A 83 -5.80 -10.03 -5.98
C ARG A 83 -7.14 -9.37 -5.68
N ASN A 84 -8.16 -9.71 -6.46
CA ASN A 84 -9.52 -9.21 -6.23
C ASN A 84 -10.13 -9.77 -4.94
N SER A 85 -9.95 -11.06 -4.66
CA SER A 85 -10.43 -11.66 -3.40
C SER A 85 -9.78 -11.00 -2.19
N PHE A 86 -8.48 -10.73 -2.23
CA PHE A 86 -7.77 -10.02 -1.16
C PHE A 86 -8.27 -8.58 -0.98
N ALA A 87 -8.50 -7.86 -2.09
CA ALA A 87 -9.04 -6.50 -2.04
C ALA A 87 -10.46 -6.45 -1.46
N ILE A 88 -11.33 -7.40 -1.83
CA ILE A 88 -12.68 -7.52 -1.28
C ILE A 88 -12.63 -7.82 0.21
N TRP A 89 -11.79 -8.76 0.63
CA TRP A 89 -11.62 -9.11 2.03
C TRP A 89 -11.07 -7.94 2.86
N LEU A 90 -10.10 -7.19 2.33
CA LEU A 90 -9.57 -5.97 2.94
C LEU A 90 -10.63 -4.87 3.07
N ALA A 91 -11.42 -4.64 2.02
CA ALA A 91 -12.51 -3.67 2.06
C ALA A 91 -13.54 -4.06 3.14
N PHE A 92 -13.91 -5.34 3.19
CA PHE A 92 -14.81 -5.87 4.21
C PHE A 92 -14.23 -5.70 5.63
N SER A 93 -12.96 -6.05 5.84
CA SER A 93 -12.28 -5.92 7.13
C SER A 93 -12.17 -4.46 7.57
N THR A 94 -11.90 -3.54 6.63
CA THR A 94 -11.86 -2.10 6.90
C THR A 94 -13.22 -1.58 7.33
N ILE A 95 -14.28 -1.89 6.58
CA ILE A 95 -15.65 -1.50 6.90
C ILE A 95 -16.07 -2.07 8.27
N SER A 96 -15.85 -3.38 8.48
CA SER A 96 -16.18 -4.05 9.73
C SER A 96 -15.49 -3.41 10.92
N THR A 97 -14.20 -3.11 10.80
CA THR A 97 -13.42 -2.52 11.90
C THR A 97 -13.86 -1.09 12.22
N ILE A 98 -14.12 -0.26 11.19
CA ILE A 98 -14.64 1.10 11.40
C ILE A 98 -16.00 1.06 12.10
N VAL A 99 -16.90 0.16 11.67
CA VAL A 99 -18.20 -0.03 12.31
C VAL A 99 -18.03 -0.43 13.78
N VAL A 100 -17.17 -1.41 14.09
CA VAL A 100 -16.94 -1.84 15.47
C VAL A 100 -16.41 -0.70 16.33
N VAL A 101 -15.41 0.06 15.86
CA VAL A 101 -14.82 1.17 16.62
C VAL A 101 -15.81 2.32 16.86
N LEU A 102 -16.74 2.55 15.94
CA LEU A 102 -17.76 3.59 16.09
C LEU A 102 -18.92 3.18 16.99
N PHE A 103 -19.27 1.89 17.04
CA PHE A 103 -20.42 1.37 17.79
C PHE A 103 -20.06 0.90 19.22
N ILE A 104 -18.78 0.83 19.56
CA ILE A 104 -18.27 0.55 20.91
C ILE A 104 -17.89 1.86 21.62
#